data_AF-A0A7Y2TRB6-F1
#
_entry.id   AF-A0A7Y2TRB6-F1
#
_cell.length_a   1.000
_cell.length_b   1.000
_cell.length_c   1.000
_cell.angle_alpha   90.00
_cell.angle_beta   90.00
_cell.angle_gamma   90.00
#
_symmetry.space_group_name_H-M   'P 1'
#
loop_
_entity.id
_entity.type
_entity.pdbx_description
1 polymer ?
#
loop_
_entity_poly.entity_id
_entity_poly.type
_entity_poly.pdbx_seq_one_letter_code
_entity_poly.pdbx_strand_id
1 'polypeptide(L)' 'MRAPGLFSLALAAGLLAGACVERDSGSAADVPVVDAADTVLLNGGIYTVAPDRSWAEALAVRDGVIVEVGGNEAVRPLIG' A
#
# COMPACT_ATOMS: atom_id res chain seq x y z
N MET A 1 44.41 -51.44 5.11
CA MET A 1 43.91 -50.39 6.03
C MET A 1 43.12 -49.41 5.17
N ARG A 2 41.78 -49.40 5.29
CA ARG A 2 40.83 -48.60 4.48
C ARG A 2 40.95 -47.14 4.89
N ALA A 3 41.17 -46.24 3.94
CA ALA A 3 40.95 -44.80 4.14
C ALA A 3 39.56 -44.44 3.54
N PRO A 4 38.51 -44.30 4.36
CA PRO A 4 37.20 -43.86 3.92
C PRO A 4 37.18 -42.33 3.97
N GLY A 5 37.76 -41.67 2.96
CA GLY A 5 37.98 -40.21 3.04
C GLY A 5 37.44 -39.40 1.88
N LEU A 6 37.29 -39.97 0.68
CA LEU A 6 37.04 -39.16 -0.52
C LEU A 6 35.57 -39.01 -0.92
N PHE A 7 34.67 -39.88 -0.45
CA PHE A 7 33.26 -39.83 -0.87
C PHE A 7 32.40 -38.86 -0.06
N SER A 8 32.90 -38.33 1.05
CA SER A 8 32.12 -37.49 1.96
C SER A 8 32.18 -35.99 1.62
N LEU A 9 33.03 -35.56 0.69
CA LEU A 9 33.21 -34.14 0.37
C LEU A 9 32.37 -33.63 -0.82
N ALA A 10 31.74 -34.52 -1.60
CA ALA A 10 31.00 -34.12 -2.79
C ALA A 10 29.52 -33.76 -2.52
N LEU A 11 29.00 -34.00 -1.31
CA LEU A 11 27.57 -33.79 -1.01
C LEU A 11 27.24 -32.38 -0.45
N ALA A 12 28.24 -31.58 -0.08
CA ALA A 12 28.01 -30.29 0.59
C ALA A 12 27.81 -29.09 -0.35
N ALA A 13 28.13 -29.21 -1.65
CA ALA A 13 28.09 -28.07 -2.57
C ALA A 13 26.73 -27.84 -3.25
N GLY A 14 25.76 -28.75 -3.11
CA GLY A 14 24.45 -28.65 -3.77
C GLY A 14 23.39 -27.85 -3.03
N LEU A 15 23.58 -27.54 -1.73
CA LEU A 15 22.51 -27.02 -0.87
C LEU A 15 22.41 -25.49 -0.79
N LEU A 16 23.36 -24.73 -1.36
CA LEU A 16 23.45 -23.27 -1.17
C LEU A 16 22.92 -22.43 -2.36
N ALA A 17 22.51 -23.05 -3.47
CA ALA A 17 22.04 -22.32 -4.66
C ALA A 17 20.50 -22.11 -4.73
N GLY A 18 19.75 -22.44 -3.68
CA GLY A 18 18.28 -22.41 -3.69
C GLY A 18 17.61 -21.22 -2.99
N ALA A 19 18.36 -20.31 -2.37
CA ALA A 19 17.79 -19.28 -1.49
C ALA A 19 17.55 -17.91 -2.17
N CYS A 20 18.06 -17.66 -3.38
CA CYS A 20 17.89 -16.38 -4.08
C CYS A 20 16.71 -16.38 -5.06
N VAL A 21 15.64 -17.12 -4.76
CA VAL A 21 14.35 -16.76 -5.35
C VAL A 21 13.88 -15.51 -4.62
N GLU A 22 14.37 -14.36 -5.09
CA GLU A 22 13.69 -13.08 -4.93
C GLU A 22 12.31 -13.30 -5.56
N ARG A 23 11.35 -13.75 -4.76
CA ARG A 23 9.95 -13.68 -5.13
C ARG A 23 9.67 -12.18 -5.21
N ASP A 24 9.75 -11.65 -6.42
CA ASP A 24 9.00 -10.47 -6.81
C ASP A 24 7.53 -10.84 -6.58
N SER A 25 7.09 -10.64 -5.34
CA SER A 25 5.69 -10.65 -4.95
C SER A 25 5.09 -9.31 -5.35
N GLY A 26 5.26 -8.93 -6.62
CA GLY A 26 4.30 -8.09 -7.32
C GLY A 26 2.99 -8.85 -7.41
N SER A 27 2.26 -8.86 -6.29
CA SER A 27 0.86 -9.25 -6.24
C SER A 27 0.11 -8.29 -7.17
N ALA A 28 -0.18 -8.77 -8.39
CA ALA A 28 -1.08 -8.08 -9.28
C ALA A 28 -2.42 -7.93 -8.55
N ALA A 29 -2.70 -6.71 -8.11
CA ALA A 29 -3.85 -6.28 -7.33
C ALA A 29 -3.76 -6.45 -5.80
N ASP A 30 -2.77 -5.83 -5.16
CA ASP A 30 -3.09 -5.06 -3.95
C ASP A 30 -3.56 -3.67 -4.41
N VAL A 31 -4.77 -3.60 -4.99
CA VAL A 31 -5.42 -2.31 -5.17
C VAL A 31 -5.96 -1.97 -3.80
N PRO A 32 -5.46 -0.94 -3.11
CA PRO A 32 -6.01 -0.54 -1.82
C PRO A 32 -7.51 -0.30 -2.05
N VAL A 33 -8.33 -1.10 -1.38
CA VAL A 33 -9.79 -0.90 -1.39
C VAL A 33 -10.02 0.39 -0.63
N VAL A 34 -10.18 1.48 -1.38
CA VAL A 34 -10.53 2.77 -0.81
C VAL A 34 -12.02 2.71 -0.53
N ASP A 35 -12.40 2.64 0.74
CA ASP A 35 -13.81 2.64 1.13
C ASP A 35 -14.46 3.94 0.64
N ALA A 36 -15.51 3.79 -0.17
CA ALA A 36 -16.26 4.93 -0.68
C ALA A 36 -16.88 5.76 0.46
N ALA A 37 -17.03 7.05 0.22
CA ALA A 37 -17.77 7.97 1.07
C ALA A 37 -19.24 8.01 0.64
N ASP A 38 -20.17 8.23 1.59
CA ASP A 38 -21.58 8.43 1.27
C ASP A 38 -21.86 9.83 0.72
N THR A 39 -21.03 10.80 1.09
CA THR A 39 -21.15 12.20 0.64
C THR A 39 -19.79 12.73 0.22
N VAL A 40 -19.72 13.24 -1.01
CA VAL A 40 -18.51 13.88 -1.56
C VAL A 40 -18.87 15.25 -2.13
N LEU A 41 -18.19 16.29 -1.65
CA LEU A 41 -18.29 17.66 -2.16
C LEU A 41 -17.02 18.00 -2.92
N LEU A 42 -17.14 18.36 -4.21
CA LEU A 42 -16.03 18.75 -5.07
C LEU A 42 -16.20 20.19 -5.57
N ASN A 43 -15.09 20.80 -5.94
CA ASN A 43 -14.98 22.14 -6.51
C ASN A 43 -15.66 23.21 -5.63
N GLY A 44 -15.62 23.02 -4.31
CA GLY A 44 -16.23 23.90 -3.31
C GLY A 44 -15.21 24.80 -2.63
N GLY A 45 -15.71 25.68 -1.75
CA GLY A 45 -14.90 26.38 -0.76
C GLY A 45 -15.23 25.87 0.63
N ILE A 46 -14.44 24.91 1.12
CA ILE A 46 -14.65 24.28 2.43
C ILE A 46 -13.84 25.04 3.48
N TYR A 47 -14.52 25.74 4.39
CA TYR A 47 -13.87 26.44 5.49
C TYR A 47 -13.59 25.47 6.66
N THR A 48 -12.33 25.18 6.95
CA THR A 48 -11.91 24.17 7.95
C THR A 48 -11.57 24.74 9.32
N VAL A 49 -11.54 26.08 9.46
CA VAL A 49 -11.12 26.78 10.70
C VAL A 49 -9.69 26.42 11.16
N ALA A 50 -8.87 25.80 10.29
CA ALA A 50 -7.46 25.56 10.60
C ALA A 50 -6.68 26.89 10.64
N PRO A 51 -5.74 27.06 11.60
CA PRO A 51 -5.07 28.35 11.84
C PRO A 51 -4.12 28.78 10.70
N ASP A 52 -3.59 27.84 9.93
CA ASP A 52 -2.58 28.01 8.90
C ASP A 52 -3.14 27.90 7.47
N ARG A 53 -4.20 27.10 7.27
CA ARG A 53 -4.91 26.98 5.99
C ARG A 53 -6.38 26.63 6.20
N SER A 54 -7.21 27.65 6.35
CA SER A 54 -8.63 27.49 6.66
C SER A 54 -9.52 27.14 5.47
N TRP A 55 -8.99 26.93 4.26
CA TRP A 55 -9.78 26.68 3.04
C TRP A 55 -9.28 25.42 2.31
N ALA A 56 -10.22 24.59 1.89
CA ALA A 56 -10.01 23.42 1.05
C ALA A 56 -11.01 23.41 -0.12
N GLU A 57 -10.73 22.59 -1.14
CA GLU A 57 -11.55 22.52 -2.36
C GLU A 57 -12.60 21.40 -2.31
N ALA A 58 -12.37 20.41 -1.47
CA ALA A 58 -13.19 19.20 -1.41
C ALA A 58 -13.24 18.59 0.00
N LEU A 59 -14.32 17.84 0.25
CA LEU A 59 -14.64 17.17 1.52
C LEU A 59 -15.32 15.83 1.23
N ALA A 60 -14.92 14.77 1.93
CA ALA A 60 -15.65 13.49 1.96
C ALA A 60 -16.14 13.15 3.37
N VAL A 61 -17.37 12.64 3.45
CA VAL A 61 -18.01 12.19 4.68
C VAL A 61 -18.45 10.73 4.52
N ARG A 62 -18.16 9.94 5.55
CA ARG A 62 -18.68 8.58 5.71
C ARG A 62 -19.34 8.43 7.08
N ASP A 63 -20.60 8.01 7.11
CA ASP A 63 -21.41 7.80 8.32
C ASP A 63 -21.40 9.03 9.26
N GLY A 64 -21.43 10.23 8.68
CA GLY A 64 -21.38 11.49 9.41
C GLY A 64 -19.99 11.91 9.92
N VAL A 65 -18.94 11.14 9.61
CA VAL A 65 -17.55 11.43 9.94
C VAL A 65 -16.81 11.98 8.72
N ILE A 66 -16.05 13.07 8.92
CA ILE A 66 -15.15 13.60 7.90
C ILE A 66 -13.98 12.63 7.75
N VAL A 67 -13.84 12.02 6.56
CA VAL A 67 -12.77 11.05 6.26
C VAL A 67 -11.63 11.63 5.44
N GLU A 68 -11.86 12.72 4.70
CA GLU A 68 -10.83 13.40 3.91
C GLU A 68 -11.22 14.88 3.66
N VAL A 69 -10.24 15.78 3.69
CA VAL A 69 -10.41 17.21 3.36
C VAL A 69 -9.18 17.71 2.61
N GLY A 70 -9.36 18.31 1.44
CA GLY A 70 -8.22 18.79 0.68
C GLY A 70 -8.56 19.29 -0.71
N GLY A 71 -7.65 19.00 -1.65
CA GLY A 71 -7.86 19.28 -3.06
C GLY A 71 -8.79 18.27 -3.72
N ASN A 72 -9.37 18.64 -4.85
CA ASN A 72 -10.28 17.78 -5.61
C ASN A 72 -9.68 16.39 -5.92
N GLU A 73 -8.43 16.34 -6.36
CA GLU A 73 -7.79 15.08 -6.74
C GLU A 73 -7.59 14.11 -5.56
N ALA A 74 -7.46 14.62 -4.33
CA ALA A 74 -7.34 13.77 -3.15
C ALA A 74 -8.68 13.13 -2.76
N VAL A 75 -9.79 13.84 -2.99
CA VAL A 75 -11.13 13.43 -2.55
C VAL A 75 -11.87 12.61 -3.62
N ARG A 76 -11.64 12.87 -4.91
CA ARG A 76 -12.27 12.16 -6.04
C ARG A 76 -12.23 10.62 -5.96
N PRO A 77 -11.16 9.97 -5.48
CA PRO A 77 -11.13 8.50 -5.37
C PRO A 77 -12.14 7.90 -4.40
N LEU A 78 -12.75 8.71 -3.53
CA LEU A 78 -13.72 8.25 -2.53
C LEU A 78 -15.16 8.18 -3.07
N ILE A 79 -15.39 8.49 -4.34
CA ILE A 79 -16.71 8.33 -4.99
C ILE A 79 -16.94 6.85 -5.29
N GLY A 80 -18.07 6.30 -4.81
CA GLY A 80 -18.50 4.92 -5.06
C GLY A 80 -19.22 4.70 -6.40
#